data_AF-A0A9D0VKW6-F1
#
_entry.id   AF-A0A9D0VKW6-F1
#
_cell.length_a   1.000
_cell.length_b   1.000
_cell.length_c   1.000
_cell.angle_alpha   90.00
_cell.angle_beta   90.00
_cell.angle_gamma   90.00
#
_symmetry.space_group_name_H-M   'P 1'
#
loop_
_entity.id
_entity.type
_entity.pdbx_description
1 polymer ?
#
loop_
_entity_poly.entity_id
_entity_poly.type
_entity_poly.pdbx_seq_one_letter_code
_entity_poly.pdbx_strand_id
1 'polypeptide(L)'
;MNARYRVTFRSPDDGETRTLRCNEVGDSPLGLGFVTVSGLDFETSSRIVDPKAQQLQQRFSDVRRLHLHLHAVLCVEELSDDVLELEADRSKLIVLERPDDS
;
A
#
# COMPACT_ATOMS: atom_id res chain seq x y z
N MET A 1 -5.36 -7.19 -18.25
CA MET A 1 -4.44 -6.63 -17.25
C MET A 1 -5.29 -6.00 -16.18
N ASN A 2 -5.18 -6.44 -14.92
CA ASN A 2 -5.86 -5.78 -13.81
C ASN A 2 -4.88 -4.74 -13.27
N ALA A 3 -5.16 -3.45 -13.50
CA ALA A 3 -4.35 -2.39 -12.92
C ALA A 3 -4.38 -2.51 -11.39
N ARG A 4 -3.20 -2.42 -10.77
CA ARG A 4 -3.07 -2.35 -9.31
C ARG A 4 -2.77 -0.92 -8.92
N TYR A 5 -3.40 -0.44 -7.87
CA TYR A 5 -3.17 0.91 -7.36
C TYR A 5 -2.58 0.85 -5.97
N ARG A 6 -1.70 1.80 -5.66
CA ARG A 6 -1.23 2.08 -4.31
C ARG A 6 -1.75 3.45 -3.89
N VAL A 7 -2.54 3.48 -2.82
CA VAL A 7 -3.15 4.70 -2.30
C VAL A 7 -2.51 5.02 -0.96
N THR A 8 -1.91 6.21 -0.87
CA THR A 8 -1.36 6.75 0.38
C THR A 8 -2.26 7.87 0.87
N PHE A 9 -2.71 7.79 2.12
CA PHE A 9 -3.66 8.73 2.71
C PHE A 9 -3.38 8.97 4.18
N ARG A 10 -3.92 10.06 4.70
CA ARG A 10 -3.95 10.37 6.12
C ARG A 10 -5.14 9.69 6.77
N SER A 11 -4.86 8.83 7.75
CA SER A 11 -5.85 8.16 8.57
C SER A 11 -6.71 9.17 9.35
N PRO A 12 -8.05 9.06 9.33
CA PRO A 12 -8.92 9.98 10.07
C PRO A 12 -8.89 9.77 11.58
N ASP A 13 -8.48 8.58 12.07
CA ASP A 13 -8.58 8.24 13.50
C ASP A 13 -7.41 8.79 14.32
N ASP A 14 -6.20 8.75 13.75
CA ASP A 14 -4.95 9.09 14.42
C ASP A 14 -4.10 10.11 13.64
N GLY A 15 -4.49 10.47 12.42
CA GLY A 15 -3.73 11.38 11.56
C GLY A 15 -2.46 10.78 10.98
N GLU A 16 -2.18 9.48 11.18
CA GLU A 16 -1.00 8.82 10.63
C GLU A 16 -1.14 8.61 9.12
N THR A 17 -0.01 8.67 8.40
CA THR A 17 0.03 8.34 6.98
C THR A 17 0.04 6.82 6.81
N ARG A 18 -0.88 6.31 5.98
CA ARG A 18 -1.03 4.88 5.70
C ARG A 18 -1.07 4.66 4.20
N THR A 19 -0.64 3.47 3.80
CA THR A 19 -0.62 3.06 2.40
C THR A 19 -1.35 1.74 2.24
N LEU A 20 -2.24 1.66 1.25
CA LEU A 20 -2.99 0.46 0.89
C LEU A 20 -2.76 0.13 -0.57
N ARG A 21 -2.77 -1.17 -0.89
CA ARG A 21 -2.88 -1.65 -2.27
C ARG A 21 -4.31 -2.03 -2.56
N CYS A 22 -4.73 -1.82 -3.80
CA CYS A 22 -6.09 -2.04 -4.24
C CYS A 22 -6.15 -2.28 -5.74
N ASN A 23 -7.28 -2.76 -6.24
CA ASN A 23 -7.47 -3.06 -7.65
C ASN A 23 -8.25 -1.97 -8.40
N GLU A 24 -8.86 -1.05 -7.66
CA GLU A 24 -9.73 -0.04 -8.26
C GLU A 24 -9.73 1.22 -7.39
N VAL A 25 -9.60 2.36 -8.07
CA VAL A 25 -9.75 3.70 -7.53
C VAL A 25 -10.66 4.48 -8.47
N GLY A 26 -11.65 5.19 -7.94
CA GLY A 26 -12.58 5.95 -8.77
C GLY A 26 -13.44 6.93 -7.99
N ASP A 27 -14.44 7.49 -8.67
CA ASP A 27 -15.35 8.46 -8.07
C ASP A 27 -16.19 7.84 -6.95
N SER A 28 -16.48 8.65 -5.93
CA SER A 28 -17.35 8.25 -4.85
C SER A 28 -18.81 8.60 -5.12
N PRO A 29 -19.76 7.68 -4.83
CA PRO A 29 -21.19 8.02 -4.83
C PRO A 29 -21.54 9.03 -3.74
N LEU A 30 -20.63 9.32 -2.80
CA LEU A 30 -20.78 10.37 -1.79
C LEU A 30 -20.51 11.79 -2.34
N GLY A 31 -20.14 11.91 -3.61
CA GLY A 31 -19.89 13.18 -4.30
C GLY A 31 -18.40 13.51 -4.45
N LEU A 32 -18.14 14.70 -5.02
CA LEU A 32 -16.82 15.14 -5.51
C LEU A 32 -15.75 15.27 -4.41
N GLY A 33 -16.14 15.30 -3.15
CA GLY A 33 -15.21 15.38 -2.01
C GLY A 33 -14.57 14.05 -1.66
N PHE A 34 -14.90 12.95 -2.33
CA PHE A 34 -14.48 11.61 -1.96
C PHE A 34 -14.00 10.79 -3.16
N VAL A 35 -13.03 9.92 -2.87
CA VAL A 35 -12.54 8.88 -3.77
C VAL A 35 -12.93 7.52 -3.19
N THR A 36 -13.40 6.62 -4.05
CA THR A 36 -13.65 5.22 -3.68
C THR A 36 -12.40 4.39 -3.96
N VAL A 37 -12.04 3.55 -2.99
CA VAL A 37 -11.00 2.53 -3.11
C VAL A 37 -11.63 1.16 -2.85
N SER A 38 -11.43 0.21 -3.78
CA SER A 38 -12.03 -1.14 -3.72
C SER A 38 -11.04 -2.25 -4.08
N GLY A 39 -11.36 -3.47 -3.62
CA GLY A 39 -10.51 -4.64 -3.83
C GLY A 39 -9.17 -4.51 -3.10
N LEU A 40 -9.21 -4.17 -1.81
CA LEU A 40 -8.02 -4.03 -0.98
C LEU A 40 -7.21 -5.33 -0.97
N ASP A 41 -5.90 -5.20 -1.18
CA ASP A 41 -4.95 -6.30 -1.22
C ASP A 41 -3.90 -6.12 -0.12
N PHE A 42 -3.80 -7.12 0.75
CA PHE A 42 -2.86 -7.13 1.88
C PHE A 42 -1.82 -8.22 1.62
N GLU A 43 -0.65 -7.80 1.12
CA GLU A 43 0.48 -8.73 0.96
C GLU A 43 0.91 -9.26 2.33
N THR A 44 0.59 -10.52 2.58
CA THR A 44 1.04 -11.23 3.77
C THR A 44 2.29 -12.02 3.38
N SER A 45 3.47 -11.40 3.44
CA SER A 45 4.71 -12.15 3.23
C SER A 45 4.93 -13.09 4.43
N SER A 46 5.01 -14.39 4.15
CA SER A 46 4.94 -15.46 5.17
C SER A 46 6.14 -15.54 6.13
N ARG A 47 7.13 -14.66 5.99
CA ARG A 47 8.41 -14.74 6.72
C ARG A 47 8.66 -13.62 7.72
N ILE A 48 7.96 -12.48 7.64
CA ILE A 48 8.07 -11.38 8.61
C ILE A 48 6.70 -10.75 8.77
N VAL A 49 6.11 -10.91 9.95
CA VAL A 49 4.81 -10.31 10.27
C VAL A 49 5.04 -8.89 10.78
N ASP A 50 4.74 -7.88 9.96
CA ASP A 50 4.67 -6.50 10.43
C ASP A 50 3.35 -6.31 11.21
N PRO A 51 3.41 -6.01 12.54
CA PRO A 51 2.22 -5.83 13.36
C PRO A 51 1.32 -4.69 12.85
N LYS A 52 1.88 -3.66 12.22
CA LYS A 52 1.09 -2.56 11.65
C LYS A 52 0.29 -3.02 10.42
N ALA A 53 0.90 -3.85 9.57
CA ALA A 53 0.23 -4.42 8.41
C ALA A 53 -0.92 -5.35 8.82
N GLN A 54 -0.73 -6.18 9.85
CA GLN A 54 -1.81 -7.01 10.40
C GLN A 54 -2.95 -6.19 11.00
N GLN A 55 -2.63 -5.14 11.74
CA GLN A 55 -3.66 -4.27 12.31
C GLN A 55 -4.49 -3.59 11.22
N LEU A 56 -3.85 -3.17 10.12
CA LEU A 56 -4.55 -2.63 8.94
C LEU A 56 -5.44 -3.69 8.29
N GLN A 57 -4.92 -4.90 8.08
CA GLN A 57 -5.70 -6.00 7.51
C GLN A 57 -6.92 -6.34 8.37
N GLN A 58 -6.76 -6.45 9.69
CA GLN A 58 -7.86 -6.69 10.62
C GLN A 58 -8.88 -5.55 10.59
N ARG A 59 -8.41 -4.30 10.59
CA ARG A 59 -9.30 -3.13 10.55
C ARG A 59 -10.18 -3.12 9.30
N PHE A 60 -9.64 -3.54 8.16
CA PHE A 60 -10.31 -3.46 6.87
C PHE A 60 -10.84 -4.82 6.38
N SER A 61 -10.83 -5.87 7.21
CA SER A 61 -11.24 -7.22 6.80
C SER A 61 -12.68 -7.28 6.29
N ASP A 62 -13.56 -6.49 6.90
CA ASP A 62 -14.99 -6.46 6.59
C ASP A 62 -15.36 -5.25 5.69
N VAL A 63 -14.35 -4.51 5.21
CA VAL A 63 -14.55 -3.29 4.42
C VAL A 63 -14.51 -3.61 2.94
N ARG A 64 -15.68 -3.62 2.32
CA ARG A 64 -15.82 -3.84 0.87
C ARG A 64 -15.29 -2.66 0.04
N ARG A 65 -15.57 -1.43 0.48
CA ARG A 65 -15.17 -0.18 -0.18
C ARG A 65 -14.81 0.86 0.86
N LEU A 66 -13.71 1.55 0.61
CA LEU A 66 -13.27 2.66 1.43
C LEU A 66 -13.55 3.97 0.69
N HIS A 67 -14.30 4.86 1.31
CA HIS A 67 -14.53 6.21 0.79
C HIS A 67 -13.60 7.16 1.54
N LEU A 68 -12.56 7.64 0.85
CA LEU A 68 -11.58 8.56 1.41
C LEU A 68 -11.93 9.98 1.01
N HIS A 69 -11.88 10.90 1.97
CA HIS A 69 -11.99 12.32 1.66
C HIS A 69 -10.81 12.73 0.77
N LEU A 70 -11.06 13.48 -0.30
CA LEU A 70 -10.05 13.83 -1.30
C LEU A 70 -8.84 14.54 -0.66
N HIS A 71 -9.09 15.40 0.32
CA HIS A 71 -8.03 16.10 1.07
C HIS A 71 -7.18 15.20 1.97
N ALA A 72 -7.65 13.99 2.30
CA ALA A 72 -6.87 13.02 3.06
C ALA A 72 -5.98 12.17 2.15
N VAL A 73 -6.29 12.09 0.85
CA VAL A 73 -5.46 11.35 -0.11
C VAL A 73 -4.21 12.16 -0.42
N LEU A 74 -3.05 11.55 -0.19
CA LEU A 74 -1.75 12.16 -0.42
C LEU A 74 -1.20 11.78 -1.80
N CYS A 75 -1.41 10.53 -2.22
CA CYS A 75 -0.95 10.01 -3.50
C CYS A 75 -1.76 8.80 -3.95
N VAL A 76 -2.02 8.69 -5.24
CA VAL A 76 -2.54 7.48 -5.90
C VAL A 76 -1.57 7.12 -7.01
N GLU A 77 -1.02 5.92 -6.96
CA GLU A 77 -0.07 5.41 -7.93
C GLU A 77 -0.69 4.23 -8.67
N GLU A 78 -0.70 4.27 -9.99
CA GLU A 78 -1.04 3.12 -10.82
C GLU A 78 0.23 2.29 -11.05
N LEU A 79 0.16 1.01 -10.70
CA LEU A 79 1.25 0.06 -10.74
C LEU A 79 1.08 -0.85 -11.95
N SER A 80 2.15 -1.03 -12.72
CA SER A 80 2.29 -2.08 -13.71
C SER A 80 2.86 -3.35 -13.06
N ASP A 81 2.46 -4.53 -13.55
CA ASP A 81 3.14 -5.79 -13.21
C ASP A 81 4.56 -5.86 -13.82
N ASP A 82 4.85 -5.00 -14.80
CA ASP A 82 6.20 -4.81 -15.32
C ASP A 82 7.05 -4.14 -14.24
N VAL A 83 7.84 -4.98 -13.55
CA VAL A 83 9.02 -4.53 -12.84
C VAL A 83 9.91 -3.86 -13.88
N LEU A 84 10.05 -2.54 -13.80
CA LEU A 84 11.20 -1.87 -14.40
C LEU A 84 12.44 -2.46 -13.73
N GLU A 85 13.00 -3.52 -14.32
CA GLU A 85 14.36 -3.94 -14.04
C GLU A 85 15.23 -2.75 -14.44
N LEU A 86 15.63 -1.97 -13.44
CA LEU A 86 16.60 -0.90 -13.61
C LEU A 86 17.93 -1.57 -13.99
N GLU A 87 18.16 -1.71 -15.29
CA GLU A 87 19.44 -2.12 -15.84
C GLU A 87 20.46 -1.02 -15.46
N ALA A 88 21.30 -1.33 -14.46
CA ALA A 88 22.35 -0.51 -13.85
C ALA A 88 22.01 0.25 -12.56
N ASP A 89 21.56 -0.45 -11.52
CA ASP A 89 21.89 -0.02 -10.16
C ASP A 89 23.37 -0.36 -9.86
N ARG A 90 24.24 0.67 -9.89
CA ARG A 90 25.66 0.56 -9.48
C ARG A 90 25.83 0.45 -7.96
N SER A 91 24.75 0.30 -7.20
CA SER A 91 24.82 0.08 -5.76
C SER A 91 25.12 -1.39 -5.49
N LYS A 92 26.42 -1.76 -5.54
CA LYS A 92 26.91 -3.00 -4.93
C LYS A 92 26.64 -2.95 -3.43
N LEU A 93 25.45 -3.36 -3.00
CA LEU A 93 25.20 -3.68 -1.60
C LEU A 93 25.93 -4.99 -1.29
N ILE A 94 27.15 -4.86 -0.80
CA ILE A 94 27.88 -5.96 -0.18
C ILE A 94 27.28 -6.13 1.22
N VAL A 95 26.50 -7.19 1.40
CA VAL A 95 26.14 -7.67 2.74
C VAL A 95 27.38 -8.36 3.29
N LEU A 96 28.08 -7.71 4.21
CA LEU A 96 29.12 -8.37 5.00
C LEU A 96 28.41 -9.21 6.07
N GLU A 97 28.45 -10.53 5.93
CA GLU A 97 28.09 -11.44 7.03
C GLU A 97 29.05 -11.19 8.20
N ARG A 98 28.47 -10.96 9.37
CA ARG A 98 29.21 -10.78 10.62
C ARG A 98 29.97 -12.09 10.89
N PRO A 99 31.29 -12.09 11.07
CA PRO A 99 32.01 -13.32 11.36
C PRO A 99 31.49 -13.90 12.68
N ASP A 100 31.12 -15.17 12.64
CA ASP A 100 30.72 -15.97 13.79
C ASP A 100 31.79 -15.85 14.90
N ASP A 101 31.37 -15.37 16.06
CA ASP A 101 32.16 -15.34 17.28
C ASP A 101 32.27 -16.80 17.77
N SER A 102 33.38 -17.46 17.44
CA SER A 102 33.77 -18.78 17.95
C SER A 102 34.64 -18.65 19.18
#